data_AF-A0A0F9NWE6-F1
#
_entry.id   AF-A0A0F9NWE6-F1
#
_cell.length_a   1.000
_cell.length_b   1.000
_cell.length_c   1.000
_cell.angle_alpha   90.00
_cell.angle_beta   90.00
_cell.angle_gamma   90.00
#
_symmetry.space_group_name_H-M   'P 1'
#
loop_
_entity.id
_entity.type
_entity.pdbx_description
1 polymer ?
#
loop_
_entity_poly.entity_id
_entity_poly.type
_entity_poly.pdbx_seq_one_letter_code
_entity_poly.pdbx_strand_id
1 'polypeptide(L)'
;MKKDVATDWKKFKLSWKNMIKKFKKLSPEYTRFKKLYNKIKAVESTVSEIKDDTTQIKLEISEVATMIETLMDGYADLESYMKENLGSDWKILKSSWQKYKKGEITKWEFAKIGLSKVGKKFAGIFIKV
;
A
#
# COMPACT_ATOMS: atom_id res chain seq x y z
N MET A 1 1.14 24.78 -4.40
CA MET A 1 0.20 24.63 -5.53
C MET A 1 0.03 23.14 -5.86
N LYS A 2 -1.06 22.51 -5.42
CA LYS A 2 -1.39 21.15 -5.87
C LYS A 2 -1.90 21.27 -7.31
N LYS A 3 -1.11 20.81 -8.29
CA LYS A 3 -1.58 20.70 -9.68
C LYS A 3 -2.80 19.77 -9.68
N ASP A 4 -3.92 20.29 -10.14
CA ASP A 4 -5.21 19.63 -10.05
C ASP A 4 -5.34 18.58 -11.17
N VAL A 5 -4.69 17.44 -10.95
CA VAL A 5 -4.55 16.33 -11.89
C VAL A 5 -5.89 15.87 -12.44
N ALA A 6 -6.96 15.96 -11.64
CA ALA A 6 -8.31 15.60 -12.06
C ALA A 6 -8.86 16.54 -13.16
N THR A 7 -8.55 17.83 -13.04
CA THR A 7 -8.98 18.87 -13.98
C THR A 7 -8.18 18.78 -15.29
N ASP A 8 -6.88 18.51 -15.20
CA ASP A 8 -6.03 18.26 -16.37
C ASP A 8 -6.41 16.97 -17.10
N TRP A 9 -6.79 15.93 -16.37
CA TRP A 9 -7.25 14.66 -16.95
C TRP A 9 -8.60 14.80 -17.67
N LYS A 10 -9.53 15.59 -17.12
CA LYS A 10 -10.79 15.91 -17.80
C LYS A 10 -10.55 16.66 -19.11
N LYS A 11 -9.65 17.65 -19.11
CA LYS A 11 -9.27 18.40 -20.33
C LYS A 11 -8.61 17.49 -21.37
N PHE A 12 -7.70 16.62 -20.94
CA PHE A 12 -7.09 15.62 -21.79
C PHE A 12 -8.16 14.70 -22.42
N LYS A 13 -9.06 14.11 -21.63
CA LYS A 13 -10.16 13.26 -22.14
C LYS A 13 -11.05 13.99 -23.15
N LEU A 14 -11.36 15.27 -22.92
CA LEU A 14 -12.18 16.06 -23.84
C LEU A 14 -11.46 16.34 -25.17
N SER A 15 -10.20 16.76 -25.09
CA SER A 15 -9.35 17.01 -26.26
C SER A 15 -9.17 15.74 -27.09
N TRP A 16 -8.95 14.61 -26.40
CA TRP A 16 -8.80 13.30 -27.03
C TRP A 16 -10.07 12.80 -27.70
N LYS A 17 -11.24 13.00 -27.08
CA LYS A 17 -12.55 12.68 -27.68
C LYS A 17 -12.82 13.48 -28.96
N ASN A 18 -12.42 14.75 -28.99
CA ASN A 18 -12.56 15.62 -30.16
C ASN A 18 -11.58 15.22 -31.28
N MET A 19 -10.38 14.79 -30.93
CA MET A 19 -9.38 14.25 -31.86
C MET A 19 -9.88 12.96 -32.54
N ILE A 20 -10.46 12.03 -31.77
CA ILE A 20 -11.05 10.79 -32.28
C ILE A 20 -12.18 11.06 -33.28
N LYS A 21 -13.01 12.09 -33.03
CA LYS A 21 -14.07 12.49 -33.97
C LYS A 21 -13.53 12.96 -35.31
N LYS A 22 -12.38 13.64 -35.33
CA LYS A 22 -11.73 14.11 -36.57
C LYS A 22 -11.10 12.97 -37.38
N PHE A 23 -10.57 11.95 -36.71
CA PHE A 23 -9.93 10.79 -37.35
C PHE A 23 -10.88 9.73 -37.92
N LYS A 24 -12.20 9.83 -37.67
CA LYS A 24 -13.20 8.86 -38.18
C LYS A 24 -13.29 8.78 -39.71
N LYS A 25 -12.68 9.71 -40.46
CA LYS A 25 -12.72 9.78 -41.93
C LYS A 25 -11.48 9.23 -42.66
N LEU A 26 -10.44 8.75 -41.96
CA LEU A 26 -9.20 8.30 -42.60
C LEU A 26 -8.66 7.00 -41.97
N SER A 27 -8.65 5.94 -42.79
CA SER A 27 -7.60 4.89 -42.86
C SER A 27 -7.29 4.02 -41.59
N PRO A 28 -6.65 2.83 -41.74
CA PRO A 28 -6.21 1.89 -40.68
C PRO A 28 -5.57 2.48 -39.39
N GLU A 29 -5.13 3.74 -39.41
CA GLU A 29 -4.67 4.50 -38.24
C GLU A 29 -5.77 4.65 -37.18
N TYR A 30 -7.04 4.82 -37.58
CA TYR A 30 -8.19 4.84 -36.66
C TYR A 30 -8.32 3.54 -35.87
N THR A 31 -8.04 2.40 -36.50
CA THR A 31 -8.08 1.08 -35.86
C THR A 31 -6.96 0.92 -34.85
N ARG A 32 -5.74 1.41 -35.17
CA ARG A 32 -4.61 1.45 -34.23
C ARG A 32 -4.92 2.38 -33.04
N PHE A 33 -5.52 3.53 -33.31
CA PHE A 33 -5.89 4.51 -32.30
C PHE A 33 -6.99 3.99 -31.35
N LYS A 34 -8.04 3.35 -31.89
CA LYS A 34 -9.10 2.72 -31.09
C LYS A 34 -8.56 1.60 -30.19
N LYS A 35 -7.59 0.81 -30.68
CA LYS A 35 -6.89 -0.21 -29.87
C LYS A 35 -6.12 0.43 -28.71
N LEU A 36 -5.39 1.52 -28.95
CA LEU A 36 -4.69 2.26 -27.89
C LEU A 36 -5.65 2.84 -26.84
N TYR A 37 -6.78 3.41 -27.27
CA TYR A 37 -7.84 3.89 -26.38
C TYR A 37 -8.33 2.81 -25.42
N ASN A 38 -8.66 1.63 -25.96
CA ASN A 38 -9.13 0.51 -25.14
C ASN A 38 -8.06 0.02 -24.16
N LYS A 39 -6.78 -0.01 -24.56
CA LYS A 39 -5.67 -0.36 -23.66
C LYS A 39 -5.53 0.62 -22.51
N ILE A 40 -5.61 1.93 -22.77
CA ILE A 40 -5.53 2.95 -21.70
C ILE A 40 -6.71 2.81 -20.74
N LYS A 41 -7.93 2.56 -21.25
CA LYS A 41 -9.10 2.33 -20.40
C LYS A 41 -8.93 1.08 -19.51
N ALA A 42 -8.34 0.01 -20.05
CA ALA A 42 -8.05 -1.19 -19.27
C ALA A 42 -7.03 -0.90 -18.15
N VAL A 43 -5.96 -0.16 -18.46
CA VAL A 43 -4.98 0.28 -17.46
C VAL A 43 -5.62 1.16 -16.39
N GLU A 44 -6.50 2.10 -16.75
CA GLU A 44 -7.24 2.91 -15.76
C GLU A 44 -8.06 2.04 -14.80
N SER A 45 -8.74 0.99 -15.31
CA SER A 45 -9.49 0.04 -14.47
C SER A 45 -8.58 -0.71 -13.51
N THR A 46 -7.52 -1.31 -14.04
CA THR A 46 -6.55 -2.07 -13.23
C THR A 46 -5.88 -1.21 -12.17
N VAL A 47 -5.56 0.06 -12.49
CA VAL A 47 -4.99 0.99 -11.50
C VAL A 47 -6.01 1.34 -10.40
N SER A 48 -7.29 1.47 -10.74
CA SER A 48 -8.34 1.68 -9.73
C SER A 48 -8.48 0.48 -8.80
N GLU A 49 -8.55 -0.73 -9.37
CA GLU A 49 -8.64 -1.99 -8.62
C GLU A 49 -7.43 -2.14 -7.67
N ILE A 50 -6.19 -1.93 -8.16
CA ILE A 50 -4.98 -1.97 -7.32
C ILE A 50 -5.05 -0.96 -6.17
N LYS A 51 -5.59 0.24 -6.41
CA LYS A 51 -5.72 1.27 -5.39
C LYS A 51 -6.72 0.86 -4.31
N ASP A 52 -7.84 0.28 -4.71
CA ASP A 52 -8.87 -0.19 -3.80
C ASP A 52 -8.34 -1.36 -2.95
N ASP A 53 -7.69 -2.34 -3.57
CA ASP A 53 -7.00 -3.47 -2.89
C ASP A 53 -5.95 -2.95 -1.90
N THR A 54 -5.13 -1.97 -2.30
CA THR A 54 -4.12 -1.35 -1.42
C THR A 54 -4.76 -0.66 -0.23
N THR A 55 -5.95 -0.09 -0.39
CA THR A 55 -6.67 0.58 0.69
C THR A 55 -7.22 -0.44 1.67
N GLN A 56 -7.78 -1.54 1.17
CA GLN A 56 -8.23 -2.66 1.99
C GLN A 56 -7.06 -3.28 2.78
N ILE A 57 -5.93 -3.58 2.15
CA ILE A 57 -4.73 -4.12 2.81
C ILE A 57 -4.25 -3.20 3.94
N LYS A 58 -4.33 -1.87 3.76
CA LYS A 58 -3.95 -0.92 4.82
C LYS A 58 -4.90 -0.93 6.03
N LEU A 59 -6.20 -1.15 5.79
CA LEU A 59 -7.18 -1.31 6.85
C LEU A 59 -6.89 -2.60 7.62
N GLU A 60 -6.69 -3.72 6.91
CA GLU A 60 -6.33 -5.01 7.52
C GLU A 60 -5.01 -4.93 8.32
N ILE A 61 -3.97 -4.28 7.80
CA ILE A 61 -2.71 -4.04 8.56
C ILE A 61 -2.97 -3.24 9.84
N SER A 62 -3.90 -2.29 9.81
CA SER A 62 -4.21 -1.47 10.99
C SER A 62 -4.93 -2.28 12.07
N GLU A 63 -5.86 -3.15 11.66
CA GLU A 63 -6.55 -4.08 12.56
C GLU A 63 -5.58 -5.10 13.17
N VAL A 64 -4.73 -5.71 12.34
CA VAL A 64 -3.69 -6.65 12.80
C VAL A 64 -2.70 -5.96 13.74
N ALA A 65 -2.34 -4.69 13.49
CA ALA A 65 -1.47 -3.93 14.39
C ALA A 65 -2.09 -3.74 15.78
N THR A 66 -3.38 -3.44 15.86
CA THR A 66 -4.11 -3.33 17.14
C THR A 66 -4.18 -4.66 17.88
N MET A 67 -4.38 -5.78 17.16
CA MET A 67 -4.32 -7.12 17.76
C MET A 67 -2.93 -7.42 18.33
N ILE A 68 -1.87 -7.18 17.55
CA ILE A 68 -0.49 -7.40 18.00
C ILE A 68 -0.16 -6.53 19.20
N GLU A 69 -0.57 -5.26 19.19
CA GLU A 69 -0.38 -4.33 20.30
C GLU A 69 -0.93 -4.90 21.62
N THR A 70 -2.13 -5.49 21.57
CA THR A 70 -2.75 -6.12 22.74
C THR A 70 -2.01 -7.39 23.16
N LEU A 71 -1.59 -8.22 22.20
CA LEU A 71 -0.84 -9.45 22.48
C LEU A 71 0.53 -9.18 23.11
N MET A 72 1.17 -8.07 22.72
CA MET A 72 2.44 -7.64 23.28
C MET A 72 2.38 -7.38 24.79
N ASP A 73 1.22 -7.01 25.35
CA ASP A 73 1.05 -6.83 26.80
C ASP A 73 1.15 -8.13 27.59
N GLY A 74 0.98 -9.28 26.94
CA GLY A 74 1.11 -10.59 27.58
C GLY A 74 2.54 -11.02 27.88
N TYR A 75 3.55 -10.24 27.47
CA TYR A 75 4.96 -10.62 27.59
C TYR A 75 5.69 -9.76 28.61
N ALA A 76 6.19 -10.40 29.68
CA ALA A 76 7.02 -9.73 30.69
C ALA A 76 8.35 -9.22 30.12
N ASP A 77 8.99 -10.00 29.23
CA ASP A 77 10.18 -9.59 28.48
C ASP A 77 9.95 -9.73 26.98
N LEU A 78 9.27 -8.73 26.44
CA LEU A 78 8.94 -8.63 25.03
C LEU A 78 10.19 -8.48 24.13
N GLU A 79 11.26 -7.85 24.62
CA GLU A 79 12.48 -7.66 23.83
C GLU A 79 13.19 -9.00 23.60
N SER A 80 13.39 -9.78 24.66
CA SER A 80 14.02 -11.10 24.55
C SER A 80 13.16 -12.05 23.72
N TYR A 81 11.84 -12.05 23.93
CA TYR A 81 10.91 -12.84 23.13
C TYR A 81 11.05 -12.57 21.62
N MET A 82 11.07 -11.28 21.23
CA MET A 82 11.23 -10.92 19.81
C MET A 82 12.60 -11.28 19.26
N LYS A 83 13.68 -11.16 20.05
CA LYS A 83 15.03 -11.57 19.63
C LYS A 83 15.10 -13.05 19.31
N GLU A 84 14.53 -13.89 20.17
CA GLU A 84 14.53 -15.35 20.03
C GLU A 84 13.71 -15.80 18.82
N ASN A 85 12.53 -15.20 18.61
CA ASN A 85 11.59 -15.67 17.58
C ASN A 85 11.78 -15.02 16.20
N LEU A 86 12.36 -13.81 16.11
CA LEU A 86 12.63 -13.16 14.82
C LEU A 86 14.03 -13.46 14.28
N GLY A 87 14.99 -13.81 15.14
CA GLY A 87 16.37 -14.08 14.73
C GLY A 87 17.01 -12.89 14.03
N SER A 88 17.46 -13.06 12.79
CA SER A 88 18.10 -11.99 12.01
C SER A 88 17.18 -10.79 11.74
N ASP A 89 15.87 -11.02 11.64
CA ASP A 89 14.90 -9.95 11.35
C ASP A 89 14.74 -8.98 12.51
N TRP A 90 15.12 -9.38 13.72
CA TRP A 90 15.20 -8.48 14.87
C TRP A 90 16.09 -7.25 14.58
N LYS A 91 17.16 -7.43 13.81
CA LYS A 91 18.07 -6.33 13.45
C LYS A 91 17.36 -5.21 12.70
N ILE A 92 16.33 -5.54 11.91
CA ILE A 92 15.52 -4.59 11.13
C ILE A 92 14.68 -3.71 12.07
N LEU A 93 14.19 -4.28 13.18
CA LEU A 93 13.33 -3.62 14.14
C LEU A 93 14.08 -2.96 15.30
N LYS A 94 15.38 -3.22 15.46
CA LYS A 94 16.18 -2.70 16.58
C LYS A 94 16.06 -1.19 16.76
N SER A 95 16.11 -0.44 15.65
CA SER A 95 15.97 1.03 15.68
C SER A 95 14.57 1.46 16.14
N SER A 96 13.50 0.92 15.56
CA SER A 96 12.13 1.25 15.96
C SER A 96 11.83 0.80 17.38
N TRP A 97 12.41 -0.31 17.84
CA TRP A 97 12.29 -0.76 19.22
C TRP A 97 12.93 0.22 20.20
N GLN A 98 14.11 0.77 19.90
CA GLN A 98 14.69 1.82 20.76
C GLN A 98 13.82 3.07 20.79
N LYS A 99 13.21 3.47 19.66
CA LYS A 99 12.27 4.59 19.63
C LYS A 99 11.04 4.34 20.52
N TYR A 100 10.49 3.12 20.46
CA TYR A 100 9.40 2.71 21.33
C TYR A 100 9.80 2.78 22.81
N LYS A 101 10.97 2.23 23.18
CA LYS A 101 11.47 2.30 24.57
C LYS A 101 11.71 3.71 25.08
N LYS A 102 11.99 4.66 24.18
CA LYS A 102 12.13 6.08 24.52
C LYS A 102 10.80 6.84 24.56
N GLY A 103 9.69 6.19 24.21
CA GLY A 103 8.38 6.84 24.08
C GLY A 103 8.25 7.74 22.85
N GLU A 104 9.19 7.69 21.89
CA GLU A 104 9.13 8.48 20.65
C GLU A 104 8.06 7.96 19.68
N ILE A 105 7.73 6.67 19.77
CA ILE A 105 6.62 6.03 19.07
C ILE A 105 5.82 5.19 20.04
N THR A 106 4.53 5.05 19.75
CA THR A 106 3.62 4.17 20.48
C THR A 106 3.87 2.69 20.17
N LYS A 107 3.29 1.80 20.99
CA LYS A 107 3.33 0.36 20.78
C LYS A 107 2.63 -0.04 19.47
N TRP A 108 1.47 0.55 19.20
CA TRP A 108 0.77 0.41 17.93
C TRP A 108 1.62 0.82 16.72
N GLU A 109 2.32 1.96 16.79
CA GLU A 109 3.23 2.39 15.72
C GLU A 109 4.39 1.41 15.54
N PHE A 110 4.93 0.87 16.64
CA PHE A 110 5.93 -0.18 16.57
C PHE A 110 5.38 -1.44 15.89
N ALA A 111 4.16 -1.89 16.24
CA ALA A 111 3.50 -3.03 15.62
C ALA A 111 3.29 -2.82 14.11
N LYS A 112 2.84 -1.63 13.70
CA LYS A 112 2.75 -1.24 12.28
C LYS A 112 4.08 -1.28 11.56
N ILE A 113 5.16 -0.80 12.18
CA ILE A 113 6.50 -0.87 11.60
C ILE A 113 6.95 -2.33 11.47
N GLY A 114 6.65 -3.17 12.46
CA GLY A 114 6.90 -4.61 12.43
C GLY A 114 6.21 -5.28 11.25
N LEU A 115 4.91 -5.06 11.10
CA LEU A 115 4.13 -5.56 9.96
C LEU A 115 4.64 -5.01 8.62
N SER A 116 4.98 -3.73 8.53
CA SER A 116 5.44 -3.14 7.28
C SER A 116 6.83 -3.58 6.85
N LYS A 117 7.74 -3.88 7.79
CA LYS A 117 9.15 -4.19 7.48
C LYS A 117 9.46 -5.68 7.47
N VAL A 118 8.81 -6.44 8.35
CA VAL A 118 9.06 -7.89 8.54
C VAL A 118 7.85 -8.71 8.06
N GLY A 119 6.66 -8.11 7.98
CA GLY A 119 5.50 -8.76 7.38
C GLY A 119 4.93 -9.90 8.22
N LYS A 120 4.48 -10.95 7.53
CA LYS A 120 3.81 -12.10 8.14
C LYS A 120 4.64 -12.77 9.24
N LYS A 121 5.97 -12.76 9.15
CA LYS A 121 6.83 -13.35 10.18
C LYS A 121 6.72 -12.61 11.51
N PHE A 122 6.59 -11.27 11.47
CA PHE A 122 6.36 -10.47 12.68
C PHE A 122 4.96 -10.72 13.25
N ALA A 123 3.94 -10.81 12.41
CA ALA A 123 2.61 -11.18 12.86
C ALA A 123 2.59 -12.57 13.51
N GLY A 124 3.25 -13.54 12.87
CA GLY A 124 3.21 -14.95 13.26
C GLY A 124 3.91 -15.28 14.58
N ILE A 125 4.81 -14.42 15.09
CA ILE A 125 5.34 -14.63 16.45
C ILE A 125 4.29 -14.31 17.52
N PHE A 126 3.35 -13.38 17.26
CA PHE A 126 2.32 -13.01 18.24
C PHE A 126 1.01 -13.77 18.02
N ILE A 127 0.61 -13.88 16.75
CA ILE A 127 -0.62 -14.56 16.33
C ILE A 127 -0.22 -16.01 16.07
N LYS A 128 -0.34 -16.85 17.10
CA LYS A 128 -0.21 -18.29 16.95
C LYS A 128 -1.30 -18.78 16.00
N VAL A 129 -0.90 -19.17 14.80
CA VAL A 129 -1.73 -19.91 13.83
C VAL A 129 -1.53 -21.40 14.07
#